data_AF-A0AA38PBC3-F1
#
_entry.id   AF-A0AA38PBC3-F1
#
_cell.length_a   1.000
_cell.length_b   1.000
_cell.length_c   1.000
_cell.angle_alpha   90.00
_cell.angle_beta   90.00
_cell.angle_gamma   90.00
#
_symmetry.space_group_name_H-M   'P 1'
#
loop_
_entity.id
_entity.type
_entity.pdbx_description
1 polymer ?
#
loop_
_entity_poly.entity_id
_entity_poly.type
_entity_poly.pdbx_seq_one_letter_code
_entity_poly.pdbx_strand_id
1 'polypeptide(L)'
;MTHLHNTHIGTTSITSNTIMVSASEKHQHHVAGGLKAALHNPNVSEQAKDDALQRLERMGEVAGTEIIEGPSYDEETNRRLGGYKATLTNDRTSDEAKDHAREVLEAAGIEVNDGHSSSDEHAKRVLAGYKAAIHNPNVSQEAKIHAEQFLREHGESA
;
A
#
# COMPACT_ATOMS: atom_id res chain seq x y z
N MET A 1 -43.37 -27.59 32.61
CA MET A 1 -42.69 -26.74 33.61
C MET A 1 -41.20 -26.97 33.51
N THR A 2 -40.41 -25.90 33.70
CA THR A 2 -38.93 -25.75 33.64
C THR A 2 -38.28 -25.86 32.25
N HIS A 3 -37.89 -24.78 31.53
CA HIS A 3 -36.84 -23.76 31.72
C HIS A 3 -35.38 -24.22 31.45
N LEU A 4 -34.70 -23.39 30.63
CA LEU A 4 -33.23 -23.19 30.46
C LEU A 4 -32.50 -24.16 29.47
N HIS A 5 -31.56 -23.75 28.62
CA HIS A 5 -30.72 -22.55 28.53
C HIS A 5 -30.47 -22.11 27.07
N ASN A 6 -30.49 -20.80 26.88
CA ASN A 6 -29.82 -20.08 25.80
C ASN A 6 -28.34 -19.94 26.17
N THR A 7 -27.41 -20.35 25.31
CA THR A 7 -26.03 -19.82 25.32
C THR A 7 -25.53 -19.69 23.89
N HIS A 8 -25.64 -18.45 23.41
CA HIS A 8 -24.96 -17.91 22.24
C HIS A 8 -23.48 -17.76 22.60
N ILE A 9 -22.59 -18.54 21.99
CA ILE A 9 -21.15 -18.25 22.00
C ILE A 9 -20.76 -17.69 20.63
N GLY A 10 -20.72 -16.36 20.57
CA GLY A 10 -20.04 -15.63 19.52
C GLY A 10 -18.55 -15.58 19.81
N THR A 11 -17.75 -15.68 18.75
CA THR A 11 -16.34 -15.24 18.62
C THR A 11 -15.97 -15.65 17.19
N THR A 12 -15.41 -14.85 16.29
CA THR A 12 -14.83 -13.51 16.34
C THR A 12 -14.77 -13.09 14.88
N SER A 13 -15.44 -11.98 14.55
CA SER A 13 -15.22 -11.28 13.28
C SER A 13 -13.80 -10.73 13.32
N ILE A 14 -12.84 -11.42 12.69
CA ILE A 14 -11.56 -10.81 12.36
C ILE A 14 -11.81 -9.93 11.14
N THR A 15 -12.28 -8.71 11.41
CA THR A 15 -12.29 -7.63 10.43
C THR A 15 -10.84 -7.25 10.18
N SER A 16 -10.21 -7.92 9.21
CA SER A 16 -9.00 -7.42 8.59
C SER A 16 -9.35 -6.07 7.96
N ASN A 17 -8.93 -4.99 8.63
CA ASN A 17 -9.02 -3.62 8.15
C ASN A 17 -7.98 -3.42 7.03
N THR A 18 -8.12 -4.18 5.95
CA THR A 18 -7.46 -3.91 4.69
C THR A 18 -8.29 -2.85 4.01
N ILE A 19 -7.78 -1.62 3.96
CA ILE A 19 -8.34 -0.55 3.13
C ILE A 19 -8.26 -1.01 1.67
N MET A 20 -9.27 -1.77 1.23
CA MET A 20 -9.51 -2.07 -0.16
C MET A 20 -10.06 -0.80 -0.79
N VAL A 21 -9.18 0.15 -1.13
CA VAL A 21 -9.55 1.28 -1.97
C VAL A 21 -10.05 0.71 -3.29
N SER A 22 -11.37 0.76 -3.47
CA SER A 22 -12.05 0.26 -4.66
C SER A 22 -11.57 1.03 -5.89
N ALA A 23 -11.65 0.40 -7.06
CA ALA A 23 -11.28 1.04 -8.33
C ALA A 23 -12.06 2.36 -8.57
N SER A 24 -13.27 2.47 -8.01
CA SER A 24 -14.11 3.69 -8.03
C SER A 24 -13.50 4.84 -7.23
N GLU A 25 -12.95 4.57 -6.04
CA GLU A 25 -12.32 5.59 -5.19
C GLU A 25 -11.01 6.07 -5.80
N LYS A 26 -10.18 5.17 -6.34
CA LYS A 26 -8.97 5.56 -7.10
C LYS A 26 -9.30 6.47 -8.28
N HIS A 27 -10.36 6.15 -9.02
CA HIS A 27 -10.82 7.00 -10.12
C HIS A 27 -11.18 8.40 -9.64
N GLN A 28 -11.91 8.53 -8.53
CA GLN A 28 -12.28 9.82 -7.96
C GLN A 28 -11.05 10.65 -7.53
N HIS A 29 -10.04 10.03 -6.91
CA HIS A 29 -8.78 10.71 -6.57
C HIS A 29 -8.05 11.25 -7.80
N HIS A 30 -7.98 10.48 -8.89
CA HIS A 30 -7.37 10.96 -10.13
C HIS A 30 -8.18 12.08 -10.79
N VAL A 31 -9.50 12.01 -10.74
CA VAL A 31 -10.37 13.07 -11.27
C VAL A 31 -10.19 14.36 -10.45
N ALA A 32 -10.21 14.28 -9.11
CA ALA A 32 -9.95 15.44 -8.26
C ALA A 32 -8.55 16.04 -8.50
N GLY A 33 -7.53 15.19 -8.64
CA GLY A 33 -6.18 15.64 -8.99
C GLY A 33 -6.12 16.38 -10.34
N GLY A 34 -6.81 15.86 -11.36
CA GLY A 34 -6.89 16.50 -12.67
C GLY A 34 -7.61 17.86 -12.64
N LEU A 35 -8.69 17.97 -11.88
CA LEU A 35 -9.42 19.23 -11.70
C LEU A 35 -8.57 20.26 -10.94
N LYS A 36 -7.86 19.84 -9.89
CA LYS A 36 -6.92 20.71 -9.17
C LYS A 36 -5.80 21.23 -10.08
N ALA A 37 -5.26 20.36 -10.93
CA ALA A 37 -4.26 20.76 -11.92
C ALA A 37 -4.81 21.78 -12.93
N ALA A 38 -6.08 21.65 -13.34
CA ALA A 38 -6.73 22.60 -14.25
C ALA A 38 -6.85 24.02 -13.64
N LEU A 39 -7.08 24.13 -12.33
CA LEU A 39 -7.15 25.42 -11.62
C LEU A 39 -5.84 26.22 -11.72
N HIS A 40 -4.70 25.52 -11.66
CA HIS A 40 -3.38 26.14 -11.71
C HIS A 40 -2.81 26.29 -13.13
N ASN A 41 -3.48 25.75 -14.16
CA ASN A 41 -3.00 25.82 -15.52
C ASN A 41 -3.33 27.18 -16.16
N PRO A 42 -2.33 27.99 -16.57
CA PRO A 42 -2.57 29.30 -17.19
C PRO A 42 -3.24 29.22 -18.56
N ASN A 43 -3.22 28.04 -19.21
CA ASN A 43 -3.86 27.81 -20.51
C ASN A 43 -5.34 27.39 -20.39
N VAL A 44 -5.88 27.30 -19.18
CA VAL A 44 -7.30 26.98 -18.94
C VAL A 44 -8.07 28.29 -18.74
N SER A 45 -9.25 28.40 -19.35
CA SER A 45 -10.11 29.57 -19.21
C SER A 45 -10.67 29.69 -17.79
N GLU A 46 -10.95 30.92 -17.35
CA GLU A 46 -11.53 31.17 -16.03
C GLU A 46 -12.87 30.45 -15.83
N GLN A 47 -13.73 30.40 -16.86
CA GLN A 47 -14.98 29.62 -16.82
C GLN A 47 -14.73 28.13 -16.57
N ALA A 48 -13.71 27.54 -17.20
CA ALA A 48 -13.38 26.14 -17.01
C ALA A 48 -12.76 25.87 -15.62
N LYS A 49 -12.10 26.87 -15.02
CA LYS A 49 -11.63 26.79 -13.63
C LYS A 49 -12.79 26.84 -12.63
N ASP A 50 -13.76 27.72 -12.85
CA ASP A 50 -14.97 27.80 -12.02
C ASP A 50 -15.77 26.49 -12.06
N ASP A 51 -15.90 25.88 -13.24
CA ASP A 51 -16.52 24.56 -13.39
C ASP A 51 -15.73 23.46 -12.69
N ALA A 52 -14.39 23.51 -12.77
CA ALA A 52 -13.52 22.57 -12.08
C ALA A 52 -13.64 22.69 -10.56
N LEU A 53 -13.74 23.91 -10.04
CA LEU A 53 -13.95 24.20 -8.62
C LEU A 53 -15.30 23.66 -8.12
N GLN A 54 -16.39 23.95 -8.84
CA GLN A 54 -17.73 23.43 -8.49
C GLN A 54 -17.76 21.89 -8.52
N ARG A 55 -17.03 21.27 -9.45
CA ARG A 55 -16.95 19.81 -9.54
C ARG A 55 -16.12 19.22 -8.41
N LEU A 56 -15.05 19.90 -7.97
CA LEU A 56 -14.27 19.53 -6.79
C LEU A 56 -15.09 19.64 -5.50
N GLU A 57 -15.85 20.73 -5.34
CA GLU A 57 -16.75 20.94 -4.21
C GLU A 57 -17.81 19.85 -4.14
N ARG A 58 -18.49 19.57 -5.26
CA ARG A 58 -19.46 18.46 -5.35
C ARG A 58 -18.83 17.11 -5.03
N MET A 59 -17.59 16.86 -5.45
CA MET A 59 -16.88 15.62 -5.12
C MET A 59 -16.50 15.55 -3.64
N GLY A 60 -16.12 16.67 -3.03
CA GLY A 60 -15.81 16.78 -1.59
C GLY A 60 -17.05 16.62 -0.71
N GLU A 61 -18.22 17.13 -1.15
CA GLU A 61 -19.49 16.91 -0.45
C GLU A 61 -20.02 15.47 -0.60
N VAL A 62 -19.76 14.82 -1.75
CA VAL A 62 -20.20 13.44 -2.03
C VAL A 62 -19.29 12.40 -1.37
N ALA A 63 -18.02 12.75 -1.11
CA ALA A 63 -17.10 11.93 -0.34
C ALA A 63 -17.19 12.28 1.16
N GLY A 64 -18.28 11.91 1.82
CA GLY A 64 -18.40 11.88 3.29
C GLY A 64 -17.48 10.85 3.98
N THR A 65 -16.35 10.55 3.37
CA THR A 65 -15.26 9.78 3.93
C THR A 65 -14.22 10.81 4.32
N GLU A 66 -13.86 10.87 5.60
CA GLU A 66 -12.71 11.64 6.09
C GLU A 66 -11.58 11.49 5.06
N ILE A 67 -11.35 12.54 4.27
CA ILE A 67 -10.11 12.66 3.54
C ILE A 67 -9.10 12.56 4.66
N ILE A 68 -8.28 11.50 4.66
CA ILE A 68 -7.15 11.40 5.57
C ILE A 68 -6.31 12.61 5.21
N GLU A 69 -6.55 13.73 5.88
CA GLU A 69 -5.78 14.95 5.82
C GLU A 69 -4.44 14.59 6.46
N GLY A 70 -3.63 13.87 5.69
CA GLY A 70 -2.21 13.89 5.91
C GLY A 70 -1.78 15.35 5.92
N PRO A 71 -0.77 15.70 6.74
CA PRO A 71 -0.32 17.08 6.86
C PRO A 71 -0.15 17.71 5.47
N SER A 72 -0.90 18.79 5.22
CA SER A 72 -0.87 19.52 3.95
C SER A 72 0.45 20.28 3.84
N TYR A 73 1.50 19.59 3.41
CA TYR A 73 2.76 20.23 3.03
C TYR A 73 2.60 21.04 1.74
N ASP A 74 3.48 22.04 1.53
CA ASP A 74 3.59 22.69 0.23
C ASP A 74 3.96 21.67 -0.88
N GLU A 75 3.61 21.99 -2.12
CA GLU A 75 3.81 21.07 -3.25
C GLU A 75 5.29 20.71 -3.48
N GLU A 76 6.20 21.62 -3.09
CA GLU A 76 7.65 21.43 -3.18
C GLU A 76 8.13 20.37 -2.18
N THR A 77 7.66 20.45 -0.94
CA THR A 77 7.94 19.50 0.13
C THR A 77 7.37 18.13 -0.22
N ASN A 78 6.15 18.06 -0.73
CA ASN A 78 5.56 16.80 -1.21
C ASN A 78 6.39 16.16 -2.34
N ARG A 79 6.84 16.97 -3.32
CA ARG A 79 7.70 16.48 -4.40
C ARG A 79 9.04 15.98 -3.88
N ARG A 80 9.64 16.72 -2.95
CA ARG A 80 10.91 16.36 -2.32
C ARG A 80 10.81 15.07 -1.52
N LEU A 81 9.80 14.94 -0.66
CA LEU A 81 9.53 13.72 0.11
C LEU A 81 9.20 12.54 -0.81
N GLY A 82 8.47 12.77 -1.91
CA GLY A 82 8.28 11.76 -2.97
C GLY A 82 9.59 11.28 -3.59
N GLY A 83 10.54 12.19 -3.80
CA GLY A 83 11.89 11.85 -4.27
C GLY A 83 12.65 10.96 -3.29
N TYR A 84 12.62 11.28 -1.99
CA TYR A 84 13.26 10.43 -0.97
C TYR A 84 12.60 9.05 -0.88
N LYS A 85 11.28 8.95 -1.03
CA LYS A 85 10.60 7.65 -1.14
C LYS A 85 11.10 6.84 -2.34
N ALA A 86 11.31 7.49 -3.48
CA ALA A 86 11.85 6.82 -4.66
C ALA A 86 13.30 6.33 -4.45
N THR A 87 14.12 7.08 -3.69
CA THR A 87 15.48 6.67 -3.31
C THR A 87 15.47 5.35 -2.53
N LEU A 88 14.51 5.15 -1.62
CA LEU A 88 14.41 3.93 -0.81
C LEU A 88 14.10 2.68 -1.63
N THR A 89 13.37 2.82 -2.74
CA THR A 89 12.97 1.69 -3.61
C THR A 89 13.91 1.44 -4.77
N ASN A 90 14.90 2.31 -5.00
CA ASN A 90 15.81 2.19 -6.13
C ASN A 90 16.97 1.25 -5.78
N ASP A 91 17.16 0.18 -6.55
CA ASP A 91 18.26 -0.76 -6.32
C ASP A 91 19.64 -0.17 -6.65
N ARG A 92 19.69 0.92 -7.43
CA ARG A 92 20.93 1.60 -7.82
C ARG A 92 21.37 2.68 -6.83
N THR A 93 20.61 2.95 -5.79
CA THR A 93 21.00 3.90 -4.74
C THR A 93 21.80 3.17 -3.66
N SER A 94 22.83 3.84 -3.15
CA SER A 94 23.66 3.27 -2.08
C SER A 94 22.88 3.19 -0.76
N ASP A 95 23.35 2.36 0.14
CA ASP A 95 22.71 2.17 1.45
C ASP A 95 22.77 3.47 2.27
N GLU A 96 23.87 4.23 2.20
CA GLU A 96 23.98 5.53 2.87
C GLU A 96 22.96 6.55 2.34
N ALA A 97 22.68 6.54 1.03
CA ALA A 97 21.67 7.41 0.42
C ALA A 97 20.25 7.02 0.84
N LYS A 98 19.99 5.72 1.03
CA LYS A 98 18.71 5.21 1.56
C LYS A 98 18.53 5.57 3.03
N ASP A 99 19.58 5.46 3.83
CA ASP A 99 19.53 5.84 5.24
C ASP A 99 19.23 7.33 5.43
N HIS A 100 19.92 8.18 4.68
CA HIS A 100 19.62 9.62 4.67
C HIS A 100 18.19 9.92 4.17
N ALA A 101 17.70 9.18 3.17
CA ALA A 101 16.32 9.33 2.71
C ALA A 101 15.30 8.94 3.80
N ARG A 102 15.59 7.92 4.61
CA ARG A 102 14.76 7.50 5.73
C ARG A 102 14.72 8.55 6.83
N GLU A 103 15.89 9.09 7.22
CA GLU A 103 15.99 10.16 8.23
C GLU A 103 15.16 11.39 7.83
N VAL A 104 15.24 11.82 6.56
CA VAL A 104 14.47 12.98 6.08
C VAL A 104 12.96 12.71 6.09
N LEU A 105 12.53 11.49 5.77
CA LEU A 105 11.11 11.11 5.79
C LEU A 105 10.57 11.00 7.22
N GLU A 106 11.37 10.44 8.14
CA GLU A 106 11.04 10.34 9.56
C GLU A 106 10.94 11.72 10.21
N ALA A 107 11.87 12.63 9.91
CA ALA A 107 11.82 14.02 10.36
C ALA A 107 10.57 14.77 9.85
N ALA A 108 10.03 14.36 8.70
CA ALA A 108 8.77 14.85 8.16
C ALA A 108 7.53 14.12 8.73
N GLY A 109 7.70 13.26 9.74
CA GLY A 109 6.61 12.47 10.34
C GLY A 109 5.99 11.44 9.39
N ILE A 110 6.70 11.09 8.31
CA ILE A 110 6.26 10.07 7.37
C ILE A 110 6.87 8.74 7.81
N GLU A 111 6.04 7.90 8.42
CA GLU A 111 6.39 6.49 8.58
C GLU A 111 6.49 5.85 7.20
N VAL A 112 7.72 5.59 6.78
CA VAL A 112 7.96 4.82 5.57
C VAL A 112 7.87 3.37 5.99
N ASN A 113 6.79 2.70 5.58
CA ASN A 113 6.81 1.24 5.54
C ASN A 113 7.54 0.89 4.24
N ASP A 114 8.85 1.04 4.28
CA ASP A 114 9.72 0.63 3.19
C ASP A 114 9.50 -0.87 3.03
N GLY A 115 8.77 -1.24 1.97
CA GLY A 115 8.67 -2.62 1.49
C GLY A 115 10.02 -3.22 1.08
N HIS A 116 11.13 -2.69 1.61
CA HIS A 116 12.24 -3.48 2.12
C HIS A 116 11.65 -4.64 2.91
N SER A 117 11.32 -5.68 2.15
CA SER A 117 11.40 -7.02 2.68
C SER A 117 12.81 -7.07 3.24
N SER A 118 12.95 -7.00 4.56
CA SER A 118 14.21 -7.34 5.18
C SER A 118 14.68 -8.65 4.55
N SER A 119 15.98 -8.90 4.49
CA SER A 119 16.49 -10.16 3.94
C SER A 119 15.67 -11.37 4.46
N ASP A 120 15.23 -11.28 5.72
CA ASP A 120 14.32 -12.22 6.39
C ASP A 120 12.93 -12.32 5.76
N GLU A 121 12.26 -11.22 5.40
CA GLU A 121 10.98 -11.26 4.71
C GLU A 121 11.07 -11.81 3.29
N HIS A 122 12.13 -11.46 2.54
CA HIS A 122 12.37 -12.05 1.23
C HIS A 122 12.59 -13.56 1.36
N ALA A 123 13.45 -13.97 2.30
CA ALA A 123 13.67 -15.39 2.61
C ALA A 123 12.37 -16.11 2.98
N LYS A 124 11.53 -15.53 3.86
CA LYS A 124 10.22 -16.10 4.22
C LYS A 124 9.32 -16.29 3.00
N ARG A 125 9.25 -15.31 2.08
CA ARG A 125 8.43 -15.43 0.86
C ARG A 125 8.99 -16.49 -0.09
N VAL A 126 10.31 -16.59 -0.24
CA VAL A 126 10.97 -17.63 -1.04
C VAL A 126 10.65 -19.01 -0.47
N LEU A 127 10.82 -19.22 0.83
CA LEU A 127 10.52 -20.48 1.51
C LEU A 127 9.03 -20.84 1.39
N ALA A 128 8.13 -19.87 1.54
CA ALA A 128 6.71 -20.07 1.31
C ALA A 128 6.39 -20.49 -0.13
N GLY A 129 7.09 -19.92 -1.12
CA GLY A 129 6.98 -20.31 -2.53
C GLY A 129 7.41 -21.74 -2.79
N TYR A 130 8.52 -22.18 -2.21
CA TYR A 130 8.98 -23.58 -2.31
C TYR A 130 8.00 -24.55 -1.63
N LYS A 131 7.43 -24.19 -0.46
CA LYS A 131 6.36 -24.99 0.18
C LYS A 131 5.13 -25.11 -0.73
N ALA A 132 4.71 -24.01 -1.36
CA ALA A 132 3.60 -24.03 -2.30
C ALA A 132 3.89 -24.92 -3.54
N ALA A 133 5.13 -24.92 -4.03
CA ALA A 133 5.53 -25.73 -5.19
C ALA A 133 5.39 -27.25 -4.93
N ILE A 134 5.68 -27.72 -3.72
CA ILE A 134 5.51 -29.13 -3.32
C ILE A 134 4.05 -29.57 -3.45
N HIS A 135 3.11 -28.72 -3.02
CA HIS A 135 1.68 -29.03 -3.04
C HIS A 135 0.99 -28.75 -4.38
N ASN A 136 1.65 -28.03 -5.30
CA ASN A 136 1.06 -27.68 -6.58
C ASN A 136 1.01 -28.90 -7.52
N PRO A 137 -0.17 -29.34 -8.00
CA PRO A 137 -0.29 -30.48 -8.91
C PRO A 137 0.33 -30.22 -10.29
N ASN A 138 0.52 -28.95 -10.67
CA ASN A 138 1.08 -28.55 -11.96
C ASN A 138 2.62 -28.49 -11.97
N VAL A 139 3.27 -28.75 -10.84
CA VAL A 139 4.73 -28.76 -10.71
C VAL A 139 5.24 -30.19 -10.91
N SER A 140 6.33 -30.35 -11.68
CA SER A 140 6.93 -31.66 -11.94
C SER A 140 7.52 -32.29 -10.68
N GLN A 141 7.59 -33.62 -10.63
CA GLN A 141 8.13 -34.33 -9.47
C GLN A 141 9.60 -33.97 -9.20
N GLU A 142 10.40 -33.80 -10.24
CA GLU A 142 11.80 -33.35 -10.13
C GLU A 142 11.90 -31.97 -9.45
N ALA A 143 11.02 -31.03 -9.82
CA ALA A 143 10.99 -29.70 -9.22
C ALA A 143 10.51 -29.72 -7.76
N LYS A 144 9.63 -30.65 -7.39
CA LYS A 144 9.20 -30.85 -5.99
C LYS A 144 10.32 -31.40 -5.11
N ILE A 145 11.07 -32.38 -5.61
CA ILE A 145 12.25 -32.92 -4.91
C ILE A 145 13.28 -31.81 -4.69
N HIS A 146 13.51 -30.96 -5.69
CA HIS A 146 14.40 -29.81 -5.54
C HIS A 146 13.86 -28.80 -4.51
N ALA A 147 12.56 -28.52 -4.49
CA ALA A 147 11.94 -27.65 -3.50
C ALA A 147 12.10 -28.20 -2.07
N GLU A 148 11.91 -29.50 -1.86
CA GLU A 148 12.13 -30.17 -0.57
C GLU A 148 13.58 -30.07 -0.10
N GLN A 149 14.54 -30.29 -1.01
CA GLN A 149 15.95 -30.15 -0.69
C GLN A 149 16.29 -28.71 -0.29
N PHE A 150 15.79 -27.72 -1.03
CA PHE A 150 16.01 -26.31 -0.73
C PHE A 150 15.47 -25.92 0.65
N LEU A 151 14.25 -26.36 1.00
CA LEU A 151 13.66 -26.10 2.32
C LEU A 151 14.50 -26.73 3.44
N ARG A 152 14.94 -27.98 3.27
CA ARG A 152 15.77 -28.68 4.26
C ARG A 152 17.11 -27.99 4.49
N GLU A 153 17.77 -27.50 3.44
CA GLU A 153 19.02 -26.75 3.55
C GLU A 153 18.85 -25.43 4.32
N HIS A 154 17.67 -24.82 4.25
CA HIS A 154 17.32 -23.58 4.95
C HIS A 154 16.67 -23.80 6.33
N GLY A 155 16.70 -25.04 6.85
CA GLY A 155 16.17 -25.37 8.18
C GLY A 155 14.64 -25.40 8.26
N GLU A 156 13.95 -25.38 7.12
CA GLU A 156 12.50 -25.50 7.02
C GLU A 156 12.12 -26.95 6.72
N SER A 157 11.21 -27.51 7.49
CA SER A 157 10.59 -28.80 7.16
C SER A 157 9.43 -28.58 6.17
N ALA A 158 9.36 -29.46 5.17
CA ALA A 158 8.24 -29.56 4.22
C ALA A 158 6.92 -29.88 4.94
#